data_AF-A0A972BHX9-F1
#
_entry.id   AF-A0A972BHX9-F1
#
_cell.length_a   1.000
_cell.length_b   1.000
_cell.length_c   1.000
_cell.angle_alpha   90.00
_cell.angle_beta   90.00
_cell.angle_gamma   90.00
#
_symmetry.space_group_name_H-M   'P 1'
#
loop_
_entity.id
_entity.type
_entity.pdbx_description
1 polymer ?
#
loop_
_entity_poly.entity_id
_entity_poly.type
_entity_poly.pdbx_seq_one_letter_code
_entity_poly.pdbx_strand_id
1 'polypeptide(L)'
;MNITRFASPRVAASSVVGLLEDKRRKLTLRPWNRFDSDHTTWWIVPGTEWPAYRYGKYVFAPIGDMISCGLYVEKGLGASTLGMYSPNLVMDAGWQWHQFIRDIETGKVLEAANKVGMPLFLTLSSDIVRGEFDPLAPKSDELVFRVEDGRLEKIRERLDVGCLPLWPS
;
A
#
# COMPACT_ATOMS: atom_id res chain seq x y z
N MET A 1 -11.29 -10.20 21.17
CA MET A 1 -10.60 -9.33 20.20
C MET A 1 -10.63 -7.92 20.78
N ASN A 2 -9.48 -7.35 21.14
CA ASN A 2 -9.43 -6.01 21.72
C ASN A 2 -9.47 -5.00 20.57
N ILE A 3 -10.55 -4.23 20.44
CA ILE A 3 -10.73 -3.29 19.33
C ILE A 3 -10.21 -1.93 19.78
N THR A 4 -9.04 -1.54 19.26
CA THR A 4 -8.53 -0.18 19.44
C THR A 4 -9.37 0.77 18.60
N ARG A 5 -9.93 1.81 19.23
CA ARG A 5 -10.76 2.81 18.57
C ARG A 5 -9.96 4.07 18.32
N PHE A 6 -10.01 4.57 17.09
CA PHE A 6 -9.49 5.88 16.72
C PHE A 6 -10.61 6.69 16.08
N ALA A 7 -10.59 8.01 16.30
CA ALA A 7 -11.59 8.92 15.73
C ALA A 7 -11.46 9.07 14.20
N SER A 8 -10.26 8.87 13.65
CA SER A 8 -9.99 8.99 12.22
C SER A 8 -8.68 8.28 11.82
N PRO A 9 -8.46 8.00 10.52
CA PRO A 9 -7.18 7.49 10.03
C PRO A 9 -5.99 8.37 10.39
N ARG A 10 -6.19 9.70 10.45
CA ARG A 10 -5.19 10.66 10.91
C ARG A 10 -4.72 10.38 12.34
N VAL A 11 -5.66 10.19 13.26
CA VAL A 11 -5.36 9.93 14.68
C VAL A 11 -4.67 8.58 14.83
N ALA A 12 -5.11 7.55 14.09
CA ALA A 12 -4.47 6.25 14.07
C ALA A 12 -3.01 6.34 13.59
N ALA A 13 -2.77 6.98 12.43
CA ALA A 13 -1.43 7.16 11.89
C ALA A 13 -0.51 7.97 12.81
N SER A 14 -1.05 9.03 13.44
CA SER A 14 -0.30 9.87 14.39
C SER A 14 0.08 9.12 15.67
N SER A 15 -0.79 8.20 16.12
CA SER A 15 -0.49 7.37 17.30
C SER A 15 0.59 6.34 16.98
N VAL A 16 0.59 5.77 15.77
CA VAL A 16 1.59 4.78 15.36
C VAL A 16 2.94 5.41 15.05
N VAL A 17 3.00 6.58 14.39
CA VAL A 17 4.29 7.20 14.05
C VAL A 17 5.14 7.51 15.29
N GLY A 18 4.50 7.81 16.43
CA GLY A 18 5.21 8.02 17.71
C GLY A 18 5.83 6.75 18.30
N LEU A 19 5.37 5.56 17.87
CA LEU A 19 5.90 4.25 18.28
C LEU A 19 6.96 3.72 17.31
N LEU A 20 7.04 4.27 16.11
CA LEU A 20 7.99 3.84 15.10
C LEU A 20 9.33 4.55 15.29
N GLU A 21 10.36 3.78 15.62
CA GLU A 21 11.74 4.24 15.56
C GLU A 21 12.36 3.85 14.20
N ASP A 22 12.51 4.82 13.29
CA ASP A 22 13.41 4.66 12.15
C ASP A 22 14.70 5.47 12.40
N LYS A 23 15.74 4.77 12.86
CA LYS A 23 17.06 5.37 13.13
C LYS A 23 17.75 5.89 11.87
N ARG A 24 17.28 5.52 10.67
CA ARG A 24 17.90 5.88 9.39
C ARG A 24 17.20 7.06 8.73
N ARG A 25 15.91 7.29 8.96
CA ARG A 25 15.13 8.32 8.27
C ARG A 25 14.05 8.93 9.17
N LYS A 26 13.83 10.24 9.02
CA LYS A 26 12.68 10.91 9.64
C LYS A 26 11.39 10.42 8.97
N LEU A 27 10.44 9.94 9.76
CA LEU A 27 9.12 9.57 9.27
C LEU A 27 8.22 10.80 9.15
N THR A 28 7.41 10.85 8.10
CA THR A 28 6.46 11.94 7.84
C THR A 28 5.06 11.39 7.62
N LEU A 29 4.07 12.07 8.20
CA LEU A 29 2.65 11.81 7.97
C LEU A 29 2.17 12.55 6.72
N ARG A 30 1.45 11.86 5.84
CA ARG A 30 0.91 12.44 4.60
C ARG A 30 -0.54 11.99 4.36
N PRO A 31 -1.51 12.91 4.24
CA PRO A 31 -2.84 12.58 3.76
C PRO A 31 -2.83 12.34 2.25
N TRP A 32 -3.65 11.41 1.77
CA TRP A 32 -3.94 11.26 0.34
C TRP A 32 -4.67 12.49 -0.20
N ASN A 33 -5.71 12.95 0.49
CA ASN A 33 -6.41 14.20 0.20
C ASN A 33 -6.19 15.23 1.32
N ARG A 34 -5.33 16.22 1.08
CA ARG A 34 -5.06 17.29 2.07
C ARG A 34 -6.26 18.20 2.36
N PHE A 35 -7.24 18.24 1.46
CA PHE A 35 -8.44 19.08 1.59
C PHE A 35 -9.55 18.39 2.40
N ASP A 36 -9.44 17.08 2.61
CA ASP A 36 -10.34 16.30 3.47
C ASP A 36 -9.52 15.37 4.36
N SER A 37 -8.68 15.98 5.20
CA SER A 37 -7.66 15.25 5.94
C SER A 37 -8.22 14.28 6.99
N ASP A 38 -9.49 14.41 7.36
CA ASP A 38 -10.06 13.60 8.45
C ASP A 38 -10.75 12.33 7.93
N HIS A 39 -11.18 12.31 6.66
CA HIS A 39 -11.86 11.16 6.05
C HIS A 39 -11.05 10.50 4.93
N THR A 40 -9.77 10.86 4.82
CA THR A 40 -8.87 10.36 3.79
C THR A 40 -7.91 9.28 4.31
N THR A 41 -7.31 8.55 3.38
CA THR A 41 -6.18 7.66 3.66
C THR A 41 -4.98 8.47 4.15
N TRP A 42 -4.32 7.99 5.20
CA TRP A 42 -3.05 8.53 5.68
C TRP A 42 -1.90 7.55 5.45
N TRP A 43 -0.75 8.12 5.16
CA TRP A 43 0.50 7.39 5.02
C TRP A 43 1.53 7.84 6.03
N ILE A 44 2.33 6.90 6.51
CA ILE A 44 3.61 7.17 7.17
C ILE A 44 4.70 6.79 6.18
N VAL A 45 5.51 7.77 5.77
CA VAL A 45 6.56 7.59 4.76
C VAL A 45 7.94 8.00 5.27
N PRO A 46 9.01 7.36 4.75
CA PRO A 46 10.37 7.79 5.04
C PRO A 46 10.71 9.07 4.25
N GLY A 47 11.00 10.16 4.97
CA GLY A 47 11.39 11.45 4.38
C GLY A 47 10.22 12.39 4.11
N THR A 48 10.50 13.52 3.45
CA THR A 48 9.52 14.59 3.17
C THR A 48 9.00 14.60 1.75
N GLU A 49 9.51 13.73 0.89
CA GLU A 49 9.09 13.63 -0.50
C GLU A 49 7.62 13.21 -0.62
N TRP A 50 7.03 13.45 -1.79
CA TRP A 50 5.67 12.99 -2.05
C TRP A 50 5.66 11.45 -1.95
N PRO A 51 4.75 10.87 -1.16
CA PRO A 51 4.75 9.46 -0.74
C PRO A 51 4.43 8.45 -1.85
N ALA A 52 4.32 8.90 -3.11
CA ALA A 52 3.93 8.06 -4.20
C ALA A 52 5.11 7.21 -4.70
N TYR A 53 4.78 5.94 -4.96
CA TYR A 53 5.49 4.96 -5.76
C TYR A 53 6.77 4.37 -5.15
N ARG A 54 7.78 5.19 -4.86
CA ARG A 54 9.13 4.68 -4.58
C ARG A 54 9.25 3.94 -3.24
N TYR A 55 8.46 4.33 -2.26
CA TYR A 55 8.62 3.91 -0.87
C TYR A 55 7.64 2.81 -0.47
N GLY A 56 8.08 1.93 0.44
CA GLY A 56 7.15 1.20 1.29
C GLY A 56 6.61 2.15 2.35
N LYS A 57 5.30 2.13 2.56
CA LYS A 57 4.62 3.04 3.47
C LYS A 57 3.65 2.31 4.37
N TYR A 58 3.50 2.80 5.60
CA TYR A 58 2.37 2.38 6.42
C TYR A 58 1.14 3.12 5.92
N VAL A 59 0.04 2.40 5.77
CA VAL A 59 -1.23 2.95 5.30
C VAL A 59 -2.28 2.84 6.39
N PHE A 60 -3.12 3.87 6.50
CA PHE A 60 -4.29 3.92 7.37
C PHE A 60 -5.44 4.41 6.50
N ALA A 61 -6.33 3.51 6.09
CA ALA A 61 -7.40 3.80 5.14
C ALA A 61 -8.78 3.58 5.80
N PRO A 62 -9.72 4.51 5.65
CA PRO A 62 -11.09 4.29 6.10
C PRO A 62 -11.77 3.23 5.21
N ILE A 63 -12.45 2.27 5.82
CA ILE A 63 -13.26 1.23 5.17
C ILE A 63 -14.58 1.12 5.93
N GLY A 64 -15.61 1.80 5.43
CA GLY A 64 -16.87 1.96 6.18
C GLY A 64 -16.61 2.61 7.54
N ASP A 65 -17.08 1.98 8.61
CA ASP A 65 -16.86 2.44 9.99
C ASP A 65 -15.53 1.95 10.61
N MET A 66 -14.69 1.28 9.82
CA MET A 66 -13.40 0.73 10.26
C MET A 66 -12.22 1.48 9.66
N ILE A 67 -11.06 1.32 10.28
CA ILE A 67 -9.78 1.77 9.72
C ILE A 67 -8.97 0.52 9.40
N SER A 68 -8.67 0.31 8.12
CA SER A 68 -7.66 -0.65 7.69
C SER A 68 -6.28 -0.05 7.92
N CYS A 69 -5.36 -0.86 8.43
CA CYS A 69 -3.95 -0.47 8.56
C CYS A 69 -3.03 -1.59 8.08
N GLY A 70 -1.87 -1.21 7.55
CA GLY A 70 -0.92 -2.19 7.04
C GLY A 70 0.26 -1.57 6.32
N LEU A 71 0.94 -2.41 5.53
CA LEU A 71 2.05 -2.02 4.65
C LEU A 71 1.53 -1.90 3.22
N TYR A 72 1.97 -0.86 2.54
CA TYR A 72 1.63 -0.57 1.14
C TYR A 72 2.92 -0.39 0.35
N VAL A 73 3.05 -1.12 -0.75
CA VAL A 73 4.21 -1.07 -1.66
C VAL A 73 3.69 -1.03 -3.08
N GLU A 74 4.20 -0.11 -3.88
CA GLU A 74 3.78 0.08 -5.27
C GLU A 74 4.82 -0.49 -6.23
N LYS A 75 4.33 -1.08 -7.32
CA LYS A 75 5.13 -1.41 -8.50
C LYS A 75 4.98 -0.29 -9.52
N GLY A 76 6.08 0.34 -9.91
CA GLY A 76 6.10 1.33 -10.98
C GLY A 76 6.15 0.71 -12.37
N LEU A 77 6.36 1.58 -13.35
CA LEU A 77 6.59 1.21 -14.74
C LEU A 77 8.00 0.65 -14.94
N GLY A 78 8.16 -0.25 -15.91
CA GLY A 78 9.45 -0.83 -16.25
C GLY A 78 10.35 0.14 -17.02
N ALA A 79 11.67 -0.09 -17.00
CA ALA A 79 12.63 0.76 -17.71
C ALA A 79 12.37 0.90 -19.23
N SER A 80 11.65 -0.05 -19.84
CA SER A 80 11.23 0.01 -21.24
C SER A 80 10.27 1.18 -21.55
N THR A 81 9.68 1.82 -20.54
CA THR A 81 8.79 2.97 -20.70
C THR A 81 9.50 4.31 -20.47
N LEU A 82 10.83 4.32 -20.34
CA LEU A 82 11.61 5.53 -20.14
C LEU A 82 11.44 6.48 -21.33
N GLY A 83 11.18 7.76 -21.05
CA GLY A 83 10.89 8.77 -22.06
C GLY A 83 9.44 8.82 -22.56
N MET A 84 8.59 7.85 -22.17
CA MET A 84 7.16 7.85 -22.49
C MET A 84 6.29 8.41 -21.35
N TYR A 85 6.75 8.27 -20.11
CA TYR A 85 6.06 8.71 -18.90
C TYR A 85 6.97 9.55 -18.02
N SER A 86 6.39 10.23 -17.03
CA SER A 86 7.15 10.96 -16.01
C SER A 86 8.20 10.04 -15.37
N PRO A 87 9.47 10.48 -15.25
CA PRO A 87 10.54 9.66 -14.66
C PRO A 87 10.21 9.12 -13.27
N ASN A 88 9.41 9.85 -12.49
CA ASN A 88 9.00 9.44 -11.14
C ASN A 88 8.04 8.23 -11.10
N LEU A 89 7.50 7.83 -12.26
CA LEU A 89 6.66 6.62 -12.40
C LEU A 89 7.46 5.40 -12.85
N VAL A 90 8.68 5.59 -13.36
CA VAL A 90 9.55 4.52 -13.86
C VAL A 90 10.43 4.02 -12.72
N MET A 91 10.43 2.70 -12.52
CA MET A 91 11.20 2.09 -11.43
C MET A 91 12.71 2.22 -11.68
N ASP A 92 13.41 2.71 -10.66
CA ASP A 92 14.86 2.64 -10.54
C ASP A 92 15.28 1.63 -9.45
N ALA A 93 16.58 1.37 -9.34
CA ALA A 93 17.13 0.42 -8.37
C ALA A 93 16.82 0.74 -6.89
N GLY A 94 16.42 1.98 -6.60
CA GLY A 94 16.09 2.46 -5.26
C GLY A 94 14.60 2.38 -4.91
N TRP A 95 13.76 1.73 -5.72
CA TRP A 95 12.37 1.46 -5.38
C TRP A 95 12.23 0.30 -4.40
N GLN A 96 11.38 0.49 -3.38
CA GLN A 96 11.11 -0.54 -2.36
C GLN A 96 10.55 -1.83 -2.96
N TRP A 97 9.87 -1.74 -4.11
CA TRP A 97 9.34 -2.90 -4.84
C TRP A 97 10.36 -4.02 -5.00
N HIS A 98 11.60 -3.70 -5.38
CA HIS A 98 12.64 -4.71 -5.59
C HIS A 98 12.99 -5.47 -4.31
N GLN A 99 13.07 -4.76 -3.18
CA GLN A 99 13.34 -5.40 -1.89
C GLN A 99 12.12 -6.18 -1.41
N PHE A 100 10.91 -5.66 -1.62
CA PHE A 100 9.68 -6.35 -1.27
C PHE A 100 9.55 -7.70 -1.98
N ILE A 101 9.84 -7.78 -3.28
CA ILE A 101 9.85 -9.07 -4.01
C ILE A 101 10.87 -10.05 -3.41
N ARG A 102 12.10 -9.59 -3.12
CA ARG A 102 13.09 -10.44 -2.45
C ARG A 102 12.62 -10.91 -1.07
N ASP A 103 11.95 -10.05 -0.31
CA ASP A 103 11.44 -10.39 1.02
C ASP A 103 10.25 -11.36 0.95
N ILE A 104 9.47 -11.37 -0.14
CA ILE A 104 8.49 -12.42 -0.43
C ILE A 104 9.22 -13.73 -0.75
N GLU A 105 10.15 -13.73 -1.70
CA GLU A 105 10.88 -14.92 -2.17
C GLU A 105 11.66 -15.60 -1.03
N THR A 106 12.18 -14.82 -0.10
CA THR A 106 12.92 -15.31 1.08
C THR A 106 12.01 -15.62 2.28
N GLY A 107 10.69 -15.46 2.16
CA GLY A 107 9.72 -15.81 3.20
C GLY A 107 9.62 -14.81 4.36
N LYS A 108 10.38 -13.70 4.36
CA LYS A 108 10.36 -12.69 5.43
C LYS A 108 8.99 -12.01 5.58
N VAL A 109 8.28 -11.79 4.46
CA VAL A 109 6.93 -11.21 4.52
C VAL A 109 5.97 -12.16 5.24
N LEU A 110 6.06 -13.46 4.97
CA LEU A 110 5.26 -14.47 5.66
C LEU A 110 5.64 -14.58 7.14
N GLU A 111 6.94 -14.53 7.47
CA GLU A 111 7.41 -14.50 8.86
C GLU A 111 6.86 -13.29 9.62
N ALA A 112 6.87 -12.10 9.00
CA ALA A 112 6.30 -10.88 9.58
C ALA A 112 4.77 -10.99 9.73
N ALA A 113 4.08 -11.53 8.72
CA ALA A 113 2.64 -11.76 8.73
C ALA A 113 2.22 -12.64 9.93
N ASN A 114 2.94 -13.74 10.17
CA ASN A 114 2.65 -14.67 11.27
C ASN A 114 2.79 -14.04 12.67
N LYS A 115 3.50 -12.90 12.80
CA LYS A 115 3.67 -12.20 14.08
C LYS A 115 2.50 -11.26 14.43
N VAL A 116 1.65 -10.91 13.47
CA VAL A 116 0.58 -9.91 13.68
C VAL A 116 -0.53 -10.44 14.58
N GLY A 117 -0.74 -11.77 14.64
CA GLY A 117 -1.73 -12.39 15.52
C GLY A 117 -3.19 -11.97 15.22
N MET A 118 -3.44 -11.40 14.05
CA MET A 118 -4.75 -10.97 13.56
C MET A 118 -4.93 -11.45 12.10
N PRO A 119 -6.17 -11.60 11.61
CA PRO A 119 -6.42 -11.89 10.20
C PRO A 119 -5.72 -10.87 9.30
N LEU A 120 -4.98 -11.37 8.32
CA LEU A 120 -4.26 -10.55 7.36
C LEU A 120 -4.91 -10.64 5.99
N PHE A 121 -4.87 -9.53 5.27
CA PHE A 121 -5.37 -9.44 3.92
C PHE A 121 -4.25 -8.95 2.99
N LEU A 122 -4.09 -9.62 1.86
CA LEU A 122 -3.26 -9.15 0.76
C LEU A 122 -4.19 -8.56 -0.30
N THR A 123 -4.03 -7.27 -0.57
CA THR A 123 -4.74 -6.60 -1.66
C THR A 123 -3.76 -6.31 -2.79
N LEU A 124 -4.06 -6.82 -3.98
CA LEU A 124 -3.42 -6.43 -5.22
C LEU A 124 -4.37 -5.50 -5.97
N SER A 125 -3.87 -4.37 -6.46
CA SER A 125 -4.65 -3.40 -7.22
C SER A 125 -3.80 -2.84 -8.34
N SER A 126 -4.42 -2.45 -9.46
CA SER A 126 -3.70 -1.90 -10.61
C SER A 126 -4.50 -0.83 -11.34
N ASP A 127 -3.99 0.39 -11.36
CA ASP A 127 -4.60 1.53 -12.06
C ASP A 127 -4.04 1.71 -13.48
N ILE A 128 -4.87 2.25 -14.39
CA ILE A 128 -4.41 2.66 -15.72
C ILE A 128 -3.78 4.06 -15.61
N VAL A 129 -2.53 4.19 -16.06
CA VAL A 129 -1.87 5.49 -16.22
C VAL A 129 -2.19 6.06 -17.62
N ARG A 130 -3.00 7.10 -17.69
CA ARG A 130 -3.30 7.84 -18.94
C ARG A 130 -2.68 9.24 -18.89
N GLY A 131 -1.36 9.33 -19.04
CA GLY A 131 -0.63 10.61 -18.96
C GLY A 131 -0.27 10.98 -17.53
N GLU A 132 -0.77 12.11 -17.02
CA GLU A 132 -0.59 12.51 -15.62
C GLU A 132 -1.42 11.63 -14.67
N PHE A 133 -0.95 11.44 -13.44
CA PHE A 133 -1.66 10.69 -12.42
C PHE A 133 -2.89 11.49 -11.94
N ASP A 134 -4.09 10.99 -12.25
CA ASP A 134 -5.35 11.52 -11.72
C ASP A 134 -5.83 10.66 -10.54
N PRO A 135 -5.83 11.18 -9.29
CA PRO A 135 -6.33 10.46 -8.12
C PRO A 135 -7.85 10.17 -8.18
N LEU A 136 -8.59 10.81 -9.08
CA LEU A 136 -10.04 10.64 -9.28
C LEU A 136 -10.39 9.75 -10.48
N ALA A 137 -9.40 9.22 -11.20
CA ALA A 137 -9.64 8.34 -12.33
C ALA A 137 -10.41 7.07 -11.91
N PRO A 138 -11.28 6.51 -12.78
CA PRO A 138 -12.00 5.27 -12.50
C PRO A 138 -11.05 4.14 -12.08
N LYS A 139 -11.35 3.51 -10.95
CA LYS A 139 -10.47 2.52 -10.31
C LYS A 139 -10.48 1.18 -11.02
N SER A 140 -9.31 0.81 -11.51
CA SER A 140 -8.56 -0.44 -11.31
C SER A 140 -9.23 -1.78 -10.98
N ASP A 141 -8.62 -2.81 -11.56
CA ASP A 141 -8.69 -4.18 -11.09
C ASP A 141 -8.22 -4.30 -9.64
N GLU A 142 -8.81 -5.24 -8.92
CA GLU A 142 -8.45 -5.55 -7.55
C GLU A 142 -8.68 -7.03 -7.24
N LEU A 143 -7.71 -7.63 -6.55
CA LEU A 143 -7.79 -8.95 -5.96
C LEU A 143 -7.53 -8.83 -4.45
N VAL A 144 -8.40 -9.40 -3.63
CA VAL A 144 -8.21 -9.46 -2.18
C VAL A 144 -8.13 -10.90 -1.74
N PHE A 145 -7.07 -11.22 -1.02
CA PHE A 145 -6.83 -12.52 -0.43
C PHE A 145 -6.82 -12.40 1.09
N ARG A 146 -7.45 -13.35 1.76
CA ARG A 146 -7.23 -13.61 3.17
C ARG A 146 -6.02 -14.52 3.33
N VAL A 147 -5.14 -14.19 4.26
CA VAL A 147 -3.95 -14.96 4.59
C VAL A 147 -4.22 -15.78 5.86
N GLU A 148 -4.30 -17.09 5.72
CA GLU A 148 -4.52 -18.04 6.84
C GLU A 148 -3.59 -19.24 6.68
N ASP A 149 -2.87 -19.61 7.75
CA ASP A 149 -1.95 -20.76 7.79
C ASP A 149 -0.97 -20.84 6.60
N GLY A 150 -0.44 -19.67 6.19
CA GLY A 150 0.48 -19.56 5.06
C GLY A 150 -0.16 -19.77 3.69
N ARG A 151 -1.49 -19.81 3.60
CA ARG A 151 -2.27 -19.92 2.37
C ARG A 151 -2.96 -18.60 2.04
N LEU A 152 -3.19 -18.39 0.75
CA LEU A 152 -3.97 -17.28 0.22
C LEU A 152 -5.33 -17.81 -0.22
N GLU A 153 -6.39 -17.33 0.41
CA GLU A 153 -7.78 -17.58 0.00
C GLU A 153 -8.31 -16.33 -0.68
N LYS A 154 -8.69 -16.42 -1.95
CA LYS A 154 -9.29 -15.28 -2.68
C LYS A 154 -10.70 -15.01 -2.13
N ILE A 155 -10.93 -13.82 -1.59
CA ILE A 155 -12.22 -13.42 -1.00
C ILE A 155 -12.93 -12.32 -1.79
N ARG A 156 -12.21 -11.59 -2.65
CA ARG A 156 -12.78 -10.58 -3.54
C ARG A 156 -12.00 -10.52 -4.85
N GLU A 157 -12.74 -10.33 -5.93
CA GLU A 157 -12.21 -10.12 -7.27
C GLU A 157 -13.05 -9.04 -7.96
N ARG A 158 -12.38 -8.06 -8.56
CA ARG A 158 -12.96 -7.09 -9.48
C ARG A 158 -11.95 -6.89 -10.60
N LEU A 159 -12.34 -7.21 -11.84
CA LEU A 159 -11.46 -7.10 -13.01
C LEU A 159 -12.15 -6.22 -14.07
N ASP A 160 -12.06 -4.91 -13.90
CA ASP A 160 -12.74 -3.92 -14.75
C ASP A 160 -11.92 -3.60 -16.01
N VAL A 161 -10.59 -3.73 -15.95
CA VAL A 161 -9.65 -3.30 -16.99
C VAL A 161 -8.69 -4.39 -17.46
N GLY A 162 -8.58 -5.51 -16.75
CA GLY A 162 -7.77 -6.68 -17.16
C GLY A 162 -6.26 -6.47 -17.09
N CYS A 163 -5.80 -5.56 -16.23
CA CYS A 163 -4.41 -5.33 -15.89
C CYS A 163 -3.87 -6.35 -14.88
N LEU A 164 -4.73 -6.93 -14.03
CA LEU A 164 -4.40 -8.08 -13.20
C LEU A 164 -4.77 -9.38 -13.92
N PRO A 165 -3.95 -10.44 -13.78
CA PRO A 165 -4.27 -11.73 -14.36
C PRO A 165 -5.50 -12.33 -13.68
N LEU A 166 -6.25 -13.13 -14.43
CA LEU A 166 -7.25 -14.03 -13.85
C LEU A 166 -6.56 -14.95 -12.83
N TRP A 167 -7.03 -14.92 -11.58
CA TRP A 167 -6.47 -15.78 -10.56
C TRP A 167 -7.18 -17.13 -10.59
N PRO A 168 -6.45 -18.27 -10.74
CA PRO A 168 -7.06 -19.58 -10.76
C PRO A 168 -7.91 -19.81 -9.51
N SER A 169 -9.15 -20.26 -9.71
CA SER A 169 -10.09 -20.65 -8.65
C SER A 169 -9.64 -21.92 -7.94
#